data_AF-B6EBE2-F1
#
_entry.id   AF-B6EBE2-F1
#
_cell.length_a   1.000
_cell.length_b   1.000
_cell.length_c   1.000
_cell.angle_alpha   90.00
_cell.angle_beta   90.00
_cell.angle_gamma   90.00
#
_symmetry.space_group_name_H-M   'P 1'
#
loop_
_entity.id
_entity.type
_entity.pdbx_description
1 polymer ?
#
loop_
_entity_poly.entity_id
_entity_poly.type
_entity_poly.pdbx_seq_one_letter_code
_entity_poly.pdbx_strand_id
1 'polypeptide(L)'
;EECTFANSWLWKNDKGSRPFCKDANISLIYRVNLERSLQYGIVGSATPDAKIVRISLDDDSTGAGIHLNDQLGYRFFKAGYTTLDAYFREWSTDAIAQDYRFSFNASNDKAQILKTFPVTNVNANFERKEVSGFELGVTGSVEADKNGPKAKLEAKASYTQSRWLTYNTQDYRIERSAKNAQNVSFTWNRQQYATAESLLNRSTDALWVETYPVDVNRISPLSYASFVPKMDVIYKASPKETGSTDFVIDSSVNIRPIYNGAYKHYYVVGSHQSYHGFEDTPRRRVTKSASFTVDWDHPVFTGGRPVNLQLASFNNRCIEADDQGRLMATTCDSQQAAQSFIYDQQGRYVSASNTKLCLDGEALDSLHTCNQNLTQRWEWREGSDELSNVFNGEVLGHDKQTGELGLYSTGSDAVSLRTITSYTNVFHEQESSPVLGLTQGKVNQQ
;
A
#
# COMPACT_ATOMS: atom_id res chain seq x y z
N GLU A 1 7.88 -25.50 13.62
CA GLU A 1 9.12 -25.14 14.34
C GLU A 1 9.09 -23.72 14.89
N GLU A 2 8.72 -22.72 14.08
CA GLU A 2 8.71 -21.29 14.45
C GLU A 2 7.85 -20.92 15.69
N CYS A 3 6.87 -21.72 16.08
CA CYS A 3 6.10 -21.52 17.32
C CYS A 3 6.63 -22.32 18.53
N THR A 4 7.81 -22.93 18.46
CA THR A 4 8.35 -23.81 19.51
C THR A 4 9.22 -23.05 20.51
N PHE A 5 8.93 -23.21 21.80
CA PHE A 5 9.68 -22.64 22.92
C PHE A 5 9.88 -23.68 24.02
N ALA A 6 10.78 -23.40 24.97
CA ALA A 6 10.97 -24.26 26.14
C ALA A 6 9.68 -24.35 26.95
N ASN A 7 9.35 -25.54 27.44
CA ASN A 7 8.19 -25.75 28.31
C ASN A 7 8.33 -25.03 29.66
N SER A 8 9.56 -24.73 30.08
CA SER A 8 9.88 -24.15 31.38
C SER A 8 10.90 -23.04 31.22
N TRP A 9 10.71 -21.92 31.91
CA TRP A 9 11.70 -20.85 32.00
C TRP A 9 12.68 -21.12 33.15
N LEU A 10 12.20 -21.64 34.28
CA LEU A 10 13.03 -21.97 35.44
C LEU A 10 13.93 -23.20 35.21
N TRP A 11 13.44 -24.21 34.48
CA TRP A 11 14.11 -25.50 34.23
C TRP A 11 14.19 -25.79 32.72
N LYS A 12 14.77 -24.85 31.96
CA LYS A 12 14.80 -24.85 30.48
C LYS A 12 15.27 -26.16 29.87
N ASN A 13 16.31 -26.76 30.44
CA ASN A 13 16.96 -27.94 29.89
C ASN A 13 16.27 -29.25 30.33
N ASP A 14 15.44 -29.21 31.38
CA ASP A 14 14.91 -30.41 32.01
C ASP A 14 13.49 -30.75 31.55
N LYS A 15 12.74 -29.74 31.07
CA LYS A 15 11.31 -29.90 30.73
C LYS A 15 11.04 -29.95 29.22
N GLY A 16 12.09 -29.92 28.40
CA GLY A 16 11.98 -29.95 26.94
C GLY A 16 11.24 -28.74 26.36
N SER A 17 10.69 -28.88 25.16
CA SER A 17 9.99 -27.83 24.42
C SER A 17 8.67 -28.30 23.82
N ARG A 18 7.81 -27.37 23.44
CA ARG A 18 6.59 -27.65 22.65
C ARG A 18 6.25 -26.51 21.71
N PRO A 19 5.36 -26.71 20.72
CA PRO A 19 4.66 -25.62 20.04
C PRO A 19 3.71 -24.89 21.00
N PHE A 20 3.82 -23.56 21.07
CA PHE A 20 2.96 -22.68 21.87
C PHE A 20 1.82 -22.04 21.06
N CYS A 21 1.78 -22.34 19.77
CA CYS A 21 0.72 -21.90 18.87
C CYS A 21 0.25 -23.08 18.01
N LYS A 22 -1.00 -23.01 17.55
CA LYS A 22 -1.64 -24.00 16.68
C LYS A 22 -2.18 -23.31 15.44
N ASP A 23 -1.81 -23.82 14.27
CA ASP A 23 -2.25 -23.31 12.96
C ASP A 23 -2.00 -21.79 12.76
N ALA A 24 -0.93 -21.27 13.38
CA ALA A 24 -0.56 -19.86 13.30
C ALA A 24 -0.33 -19.41 11.85
N ASN A 25 -0.93 -18.27 11.49
CA ASN A 25 -1.00 -17.80 10.11
C ASN A 25 -1.00 -16.26 10.01
N ILE A 26 -0.46 -15.74 8.90
CA ILE A 26 -0.57 -14.34 8.49
C ILE A 26 -1.16 -14.32 7.08
N SER A 27 -2.39 -13.82 6.93
CA SER A 27 -3.09 -13.70 5.65
C SER A 27 -3.69 -12.31 5.50
N LEU A 28 -2.97 -11.44 4.79
CA LEU A 28 -3.32 -10.02 4.62
C LEU A 28 -3.43 -9.68 3.15
N ILE A 29 -4.33 -8.75 2.81
CA ILE A 29 -4.53 -8.26 1.44
C ILE A 29 -4.39 -6.74 1.46
N TYR A 30 -3.29 -6.23 0.91
CA TYR A 30 -3.07 -4.79 0.76
C TYR A 30 -3.78 -4.26 -0.47
N ARG A 31 -4.49 -3.14 -0.33
CA ARG A 31 -4.94 -2.35 -1.48
C ARG A 31 -3.90 -1.32 -1.85
N VAL A 32 -3.48 -1.34 -3.11
CA VAL A 32 -2.57 -0.35 -3.71
C VAL A 32 -3.35 0.47 -4.72
N ASN A 33 -3.17 1.79 -4.70
CA ASN A 33 -3.64 2.68 -5.75
C ASN A 33 -2.49 3.52 -6.27
N LEU A 34 -2.33 3.52 -7.60
CA LEU A 34 -1.41 4.37 -8.33
C LEU A 34 -2.24 5.46 -9.03
N GLU A 35 -1.98 6.72 -8.71
CA GLU A 35 -2.78 7.83 -9.23
C GLU A 35 -1.97 9.13 -9.32
N ARG A 36 -2.49 10.10 -10.06
CA ARG A 36 -1.92 11.46 -10.16
C ARG A 36 -2.85 12.43 -9.46
N SER A 37 -2.28 13.27 -8.60
CA SER A 37 -2.95 14.49 -8.14
C SER A 37 -2.45 15.66 -8.98
N LEU A 38 -3.37 16.48 -9.50
CA LEU A 38 -3.06 17.75 -10.13
C LEU A 38 -3.20 18.89 -9.11
N GLN A 39 -2.53 20.01 -9.33
CA GLN A 39 -2.70 21.17 -8.46
C GLN A 39 -4.05 21.85 -8.73
N TYR A 40 -4.87 21.98 -7.70
CA TYR A 40 -6.16 22.68 -7.73
C TYR A 40 -6.38 23.46 -6.43
N GLY A 41 -6.70 24.75 -6.55
CA GLY A 41 -6.91 25.67 -5.42
C GLY A 41 -5.83 26.74 -5.27
N ILE A 42 -5.92 27.54 -4.20
CA ILE A 42 -5.02 28.66 -3.93
C ILE A 42 -3.79 28.15 -3.16
N VAL A 43 -2.61 28.75 -3.39
CA VAL A 43 -1.36 28.39 -2.71
C VAL A 43 -1.56 28.36 -1.19
N GLY A 44 -1.32 27.20 -0.56
CA GLY A 44 -1.50 26.96 0.88
C GLY A 44 -2.72 26.09 1.23
N SER A 45 -3.73 26.00 0.37
CA SER A 45 -4.87 25.09 0.48
C SER A 45 -5.09 24.23 -0.77
N ALA A 46 -4.19 24.33 -1.75
CA ALA A 46 -4.27 23.58 -2.99
C ALA A 46 -3.93 22.09 -2.79
N THR A 47 -4.58 21.25 -3.59
CA THR A 47 -4.15 19.86 -3.78
C THR A 47 -2.73 19.84 -4.38
N PRO A 48 -1.89 18.86 -4.00
CA PRO A 48 -0.51 18.80 -4.50
C PRO A 48 -0.48 18.33 -5.96
N ASP A 49 0.37 18.94 -6.80
CA ASP A 49 0.74 18.32 -8.07
C ASP A 49 1.82 17.25 -7.81
N ALA A 50 1.42 15.99 -7.80
CA ALA A 50 2.29 14.88 -7.43
C ALA A 50 1.78 13.53 -7.93
N LYS A 51 2.71 12.62 -8.22
CA LYS A 51 2.44 11.19 -8.45
C LYS A 51 2.23 10.52 -7.09
N ILE A 52 1.18 9.72 -6.94
CA ILE A 52 0.73 9.18 -5.65
C ILE A 52 0.76 7.66 -5.67
N VAL A 53 1.28 7.08 -4.59
CA VAL A 53 1.17 5.65 -4.30
C VAL A 53 0.51 5.52 -2.94
N ARG A 54 -0.72 5.00 -2.91
CA ARG A 54 -1.49 4.79 -1.69
C ARG A 54 -1.54 3.30 -1.37
N ILE A 55 -1.13 2.92 -0.17
CA ILE A 55 -1.10 1.55 0.32
C ILE A 55 -1.95 1.48 1.58
N SER A 56 -2.92 0.58 1.62
CA SER A 56 -3.89 0.53 2.72
C SER A 56 -4.31 -0.89 3.10
N LEU A 57 -4.66 -1.05 4.37
CA LEU A 57 -5.49 -2.13 4.90
C LEU A 57 -6.71 -1.47 5.54
N ASP A 58 -7.88 -1.67 4.95
CA ASP A 58 -9.12 -0.96 5.29
C ASP A 58 -10.31 -1.89 5.40
N ASP A 59 -11.49 -1.37 5.71
CA ASP A 59 -12.70 -2.19 5.92
C ASP A 59 -13.14 -3.00 4.70
N ASP A 60 -12.76 -2.58 3.49
CA ASP A 60 -13.18 -3.24 2.25
C ASP A 60 -12.13 -4.26 1.75
N SER A 61 -10.89 -4.20 2.25
CA SER A 61 -9.79 -5.08 1.81
C SER A 61 -8.75 -5.31 2.91
N THR A 62 -8.93 -6.37 3.72
CA THR A 62 -8.01 -6.72 4.82
C THR A 62 -7.31 -8.06 4.69
N GLY A 63 -7.92 -9.03 4.00
CA GLY A 63 -7.60 -10.44 4.18
C GLY A 63 -8.17 -11.02 5.50
N ALA A 64 -7.78 -12.25 5.82
CA ALA A 64 -8.27 -12.99 6.99
C ALA A 64 -7.64 -12.55 8.33
N GLY A 65 -6.50 -11.85 8.28
CA GLY A 65 -5.79 -11.35 9.46
C GLY A 65 -4.63 -12.23 9.92
N ILE A 66 -4.26 -12.07 11.19
CA ILE A 66 -3.20 -12.83 11.88
C ILE A 66 -3.84 -13.69 12.96
N HIS A 67 -3.47 -14.97 12.98
CA HIS A 67 -3.94 -15.98 13.93
C HIS A 67 -2.74 -16.67 14.59
N LEU A 68 -2.84 -16.99 15.88
CA LEU A 68 -1.86 -17.78 16.64
C LEU A 68 -2.47 -19.03 17.27
N ASN A 69 -3.67 -18.91 17.86
CA ASN A 69 -4.34 -19.99 18.58
C ASN A 69 -5.87 -19.80 18.54
N ASP A 70 -6.64 -20.88 18.65
CA ASP A 70 -8.09 -20.79 18.87
C ASP A 70 -8.43 -20.47 20.34
N GLN A 71 -7.64 -21.01 21.25
CA GLN A 71 -7.78 -20.90 22.70
C GLN A 71 -6.39 -20.98 23.35
N LEU A 72 -6.25 -20.47 24.56
CA LEU A 72 -4.98 -20.50 25.30
C LEU A 72 -5.00 -21.60 26.37
N GLY A 73 -4.18 -22.63 26.20
CA GLY A 73 -3.92 -23.66 27.19
C GLY A 73 -2.68 -23.37 28.04
N TYR A 74 -2.39 -24.25 28.99
CA TYR A 74 -1.16 -24.20 29.78
C TYR A 74 -0.65 -25.60 30.12
N ARG A 75 0.63 -25.67 30.51
CA ARG A 75 1.24 -26.85 31.14
C ARG A 75 1.88 -26.48 32.46
N PHE A 76 1.84 -27.42 33.39
CA PHE A 76 2.35 -27.29 34.74
C PHE A 76 3.64 -28.10 34.95
N PHE A 77 4.60 -27.51 35.66
CA PHE A 77 5.90 -28.12 35.94
C PHE A 77 6.28 -27.95 37.41
N LYS A 78 7.00 -28.95 37.94
CA LYS A 78 7.54 -28.97 39.30
C LYS A 78 9.06 -29.10 39.26
N ALA A 79 9.71 -28.54 40.29
CA ALA A 79 11.12 -28.77 40.55
C ALA A 79 11.40 -30.28 40.67
N GLY A 80 12.50 -30.74 40.06
CA GLY A 80 12.97 -32.13 40.19
C GLY A 80 13.72 -32.41 41.50
N TYR A 81 13.77 -31.43 42.41
CA TYR A 81 14.55 -31.43 43.64
C TYR A 81 13.72 -30.87 44.80
N THR A 82 14.10 -31.20 46.04
CA THR A 82 13.44 -30.68 47.24
C THR A 82 13.71 -29.18 47.40
N THR A 83 12.67 -28.41 47.72
CA THR A 83 12.74 -26.95 47.92
C THR A 83 12.30 -26.58 49.33
N LEU A 84 13.08 -25.72 49.99
CA LEU A 84 12.73 -25.11 51.28
C LEU A 84 12.27 -23.67 51.09
N ASP A 85 13.10 -22.82 50.48
CA ASP A 85 12.80 -21.43 50.16
C ASP A 85 13.28 -21.14 48.72
N ALA A 86 12.41 -21.36 47.73
CA ALA A 86 12.74 -21.29 46.31
C ALA A 86 11.50 -21.41 45.41
N TYR A 87 11.65 -21.09 44.13
CA TYR A 87 10.70 -21.50 43.11
C TYR A 87 10.60 -23.04 43.03
N PHE A 88 9.37 -23.54 43.02
CA PHE A 88 9.11 -24.99 43.06
C PHE A 88 8.03 -25.45 42.09
N ARG A 89 7.26 -24.52 41.53
CA ARG A 89 6.23 -24.75 40.52
C ARG A 89 6.33 -23.69 39.43
N GLU A 90 5.95 -24.07 38.21
CA GLU A 90 5.85 -23.18 37.07
C GLU A 90 4.68 -23.57 36.16
N TRP A 91 4.08 -22.57 35.54
CA TRP A 91 3.11 -22.72 34.46
C TRP A 91 3.63 -22.02 33.22
N SER A 92 3.56 -22.71 32.09
CA SER A 92 3.80 -22.12 30.77
C SER A 92 2.49 -22.11 29.99
N THR A 93 1.97 -20.92 29.74
CA THR A 93 0.75 -20.69 28.97
C THR A 93 1.12 -20.54 27.50
N ASP A 94 0.22 -20.99 26.63
CA ASP A 94 0.35 -20.85 25.19
C ASP A 94 0.54 -19.38 24.78
N ALA A 95 1.16 -19.18 23.62
CA ALA A 95 1.69 -17.88 23.25
C ALA A 95 0.61 -16.93 22.74
N ILE A 96 0.88 -15.65 22.97
CA ILE A 96 0.10 -14.51 22.46
C ILE A 96 1.03 -13.59 21.66
N ALA A 97 0.45 -12.64 20.92
CA ALA A 97 1.22 -11.57 20.32
C ALA A 97 1.62 -10.55 21.39
N GLN A 98 2.92 -10.33 21.59
CA GLN A 98 3.40 -9.18 22.35
C GLN A 98 3.21 -7.89 21.55
N ASP A 99 3.41 -7.99 20.23
CA ASP A 99 3.08 -6.92 19.30
C ASP A 99 2.79 -7.47 17.91
N TYR A 100 2.03 -6.69 17.14
CA TYR A 100 1.91 -6.83 15.69
C TYR A 100 2.55 -5.59 15.05
N ARG A 101 3.40 -5.77 14.04
CA ARG A 101 4.13 -4.66 13.43
C ARG A 101 4.10 -4.70 11.92
N PHE A 102 3.79 -3.54 11.34
CA PHE A 102 3.71 -3.28 9.91
C PHE A 102 4.68 -2.16 9.56
N SER A 103 5.62 -2.41 8.64
CA SER A 103 6.58 -1.42 8.18
C SER A 103 6.44 -1.21 6.68
N PHE A 104 6.48 0.05 6.25
CA PHE A 104 6.41 0.48 4.87
C PHE A 104 7.68 1.24 4.55
N ASN A 105 8.32 0.87 3.44
CA ASN A 105 9.57 1.47 3.03
C ASN A 105 9.63 1.67 1.51
N ALA A 106 10.03 2.85 1.07
CA ALA A 106 10.45 3.09 -0.31
C ALA A 106 11.95 2.80 -0.48
N SER A 107 12.34 2.15 -1.58
CA SER A 107 13.74 1.75 -1.83
C SER A 107 14.67 2.93 -2.14
N ASN A 108 14.14 4.07 -2.56
CA ASN A 108 14.89 5.28 -2.90
C ASN A 108 14.15 6.55 -2.44
N ASP A 109 14.78 7.71 -2.65
CA ASP A 109 14.31 9.02 -2.19
C ASP A 109 13.32 9.71 -3.13
N LYS A 110 13.01 9.09 -4.29
CA LYS A 110 11.99 9.57 -5.23
C LYS A 110 10.59 9.60 -4.62
N ALA A 111 10.30 8.66 -3.72
CA ALA A 111 9.06 8.60 -2.98
C ALA A 111 9.23 9.10 -1.54
N GLN A 112 8.30 9.93 -1.08
CA GLN A 112 8.26 10.42 0.30
C GLN A 112 6.86 10.28 0.87
N ILE A 113 6.77 9.95 2.16
CA ILE A 113 5.51 9.85 2.89
C ILE A 113 4.87 11.23 2.93
N LEU A 114 3.68 11.34 2.32
CA LEU A 114 2.86 12.54 2.35
C LEU A 114 1.97 12.55 3.59
N LYS A 115 1.26 11.45 3.84
CA LYS A 115 0.31 11.32 4.94
C LYS A 115 0.17 9.85 5.33
N THR A 116 -0.19 9.61 6.59
CA THR A 116 -0.60 8.29 7.04
C THR A 116 -1.84 8.36 7.91
N PHE A 117 -2.54 7.24 8.03
CA PHE A 117 -3.50 6.99 9.07
C PHE A 117 -3.16 5.68 9.80
N PRO A 118 -3.06 5.66 11.14
CA PRO A 118 -3.21 6.82 12.02
C PRO A 118 -2.10 7.86 11.82
N VAL A 119 -2.41 9.13 12.09
CA VAL A 119 -1.47 10.26 11.95
C VAL A 119 -0.45 10.30 13.10
N THR A 120 -0.85 9.81 14.26
CA THR A 120 -0.09 9.79 15.52
C THR A 120 -0.36 8.48 16.26
N ASN A 121 0.18 8.33 17.47
CA ASN A 121 -0.09 7.17 18.31
C ASN A 121 -1.58 7.12 18.72
N VAL A 122 -2.11 5.91 18.88
CA VAL A 122 -3.47 5.65 19.35
C VAL A 122 -3.37 4.85 20.65
N ASN A 123 -4.11 5.25 21.68
CA ASN A 123 -4.09 4.56 22.98
C ASN A 123 -4.85 3.22 22.94
N ALA A 124 -4.60 2.35 23.91
CA ALA A 124 -5.41 1.16 24.15
C ALA A 124 -6.86 1.49 24.54
N ASN A 125 -7.76 0.51 24.40
CA ASN A 125 -9.20 0.65 24.59
C ASN A 125 -9.84 1.75 23.71
N PHE A 126 -9.23 2.04 22.57
CA PHE A 126 -9.79 2.90 21.54
C PHE A 126 -10.62 2.07 20.56
N GLU A 127 -11.89 2.43 20.42
CA GLU A 127 -12.82 1.86 19.45
C GLU A 127 -13.54 2.97 18.67
N ARG A 128 -13.18 3.14 17.39
CA ARG A 128 -13.84 4.08 16.47
C ARG A 128 -13.68 3.64 15.02
N LYS A 129 -14.68 3.99 14.22
CA LYS A 129 -14.58 4.00 12.76
C LYS A 129 -14.07 5.37 12.32
N GLU A 130 -12.93 5.38 11.66
CA GLU A 130 -12.25 6.58 11.19
C GLU A 130 -12.25 6.63 9.65
N VAL A 131 -12.20 7.82 9.08
CA VAL A 131 -12.12 8.02 7.63
C VAL A 131 -10.80 8.69 7.28
N SER A 132 -9.94 7.98 6.54
CA SER A 132 -8.76 8.57 5.93
C SER A 132 -9.14 9.16 4.56
N GLY A 133 -9.42 10.46 4.54
CA GLY A 133 -9.59 11.23 3.32
C GLY A 133 -8.26 11.75 2.77
N PHE A 134 -8.11 11.67 1.44
CA PHE A 134 -7.05 12.32 0.68
C PHE A 134 -7.65 13.05 -0.52
N GLU A 135 -7.33 14.32 -0.67
CA GLU A 135 -7.89 15.18 -1.72
C GLU A 135 -6.93 15.29 -2.90
N LEU A 136 -7.41 14.96 -4.10
CA LEU A 136 -6.67 15.01 -5.35
C LEU A 136 -7.29 16.05 -6.29
N GLY A 137 -6.48 16.82 -7.02
CA GLY A 137 -6.98 17.60 -8.15
C GLY A 137 -7.20 16.70 -9.36
N VAL A 138 -8.38 16.80 -9.98
CA VAL A 138 -8.79 15.96 -11.12
C VAL A 138 -9.30 16.79 -12.29
N THR A 139 -9.21 16.22 -13.49
CA THR A 139 -9.97 16.73 -14.65
C THR A 139 -11.45 16.44 -14.45
N GLY A 140 -12.29 17.46 -14.59
CA GLY A 140 -13.73 17.35 -14.39
C GLY A 140 -14.37 16.30 -15.32
N SER A 141 -15.38 15.58 -14.82
CA SER A 141 -16.25 14.73 -15.63
C SER A 141 -17.22 15.58 -16.47
N VAL A 142 -18.01 14.92 -17.33
CA VAL A 142 -18.92 15.48 -18.35
C VAL A 142 -19.81 16.65 -17.88
N GLU A 143 -20.11 16.78 -16.58
CA GLU A 143 -20.87 17.92 -16.03
C GLU A 143 -20.04 19.23 -15.90
N ALA A 144 -18.72 19.13 -15.79
CA ALA A 144 -17.80 20.27 -15.67
C ALA A 144 -17.03 20.57 -16.97
N ASP A 145 -16.97 19.63 -17.92
CA ASP A 145 -16.26 19.80 -19.20
C ASP A 145 -17.13 19.45 -20.41
N LYS A 146 -17.66 20.47 -21.08
CA LYS A 146 -18.46 20.35 -22.30
C LYS A 146 -17.67 19.79 -23.50
N ASN A 147 -16.34 19.76 -23.42
CA ASN A 147 -15.46 19.39 -24.54
C ASN A 147 -15.14 17.88 -24.58
N GLY A 148 -15.49 17.11 -23.55
CA GLY A 148 -15.33 15.66 -23.55
C GLY A 148 -13.89 15.21 -23.85
N PRO A 149 -13.65 14.22 -24.73
CA PRO A 149 -12.30 13.75 -25.09
C PRO A 149 -11.40 14.82 -25.74
N LYS A 150 -11.94 15.97 -26.16
CA LYS A 150 -11.18 17.10 -26.73
C LYS A 150 -10.64 18.06 -25.66
N ALA A 151 -10.90 17.81 -24.38
CA ALA A 151 -10.46 18.67 -23.28
C ALA A 151 -8.99 18.47 -22.92
N LYS A 152 -8.23 19.57 -22.82
CA LYS A 152 -6.86 19.56 -22.27
C LYS A 152 -6.89 19.13 -20.81
N LEU A 153 -5.83 18.46 -20.36
CA LEU A 153 -5.65 18.10 -18.97
C LEU A 153 -5.55 19.37 -18.10
N GLU A 154 -6.60 19.69 -17.33
CA GLU A 154 -6.58 20.81 -16.38
C GLU A 154 -7.35 20.40 -15.12
N ALA A 155 -6.82 20.74 -13.95
CA ALA A 155 -7.52 20.46 -12.70
C ALA A 155 -8.72 21.42 -12.60
N LYS A 156 -9.93 20.88 -12.72
CA LYS A 156 -11.18 21.66 -12.69
C LYS A 156 -12.03 21.38 -11.45
N ALA A 157 -11.67 20.33 -10.71
CA ALA A 157 -12.31 19.94 -9.47
C ALA A 157 -11.30 19.25 -8.55
N SER A 158 -11.65 19.14 -7.27
CA SER A 158 -11.01 18.21 -6.35
C SER A 158 -11.89 16.99 -6.08
N TYR A 159 -11.25 15.86 -5.82
CA TYR A 159 -11.89 14.61 -5.46
C TYR A 159 -11.28 14.10 -4.15
N THR A 160 -12.13 13.80 -3.16
CA THR A 160 -11.67 13.20 -1.90
C THR A 160 -11.80 11.68 -1.96
N GLN A 161 -10.66 10.99 -2.11
CA GLN A 161 -10.59 9.54 -2.01
C GLN A 161 -10.56 9.13 -0.53
N SER A 162 -11.60 8.43 -0.09
CA SER A 162 -11.78 8.03 1.32
C SER A 162 -11.48 6.54 1.55
N ARG A 163 -10.96 6.23 2.74
CA ARG A 163 -10.75 4.87 3.24
C ARG A 163 -11.36 4.76 4.64
N TRP A 164 -12.19 3.75 4.84
CA TRP A 164 -12.82 3.49 6.14
C TRP A 164 -11.95 2.53 6.95
N LEU A 165 -11.65 2.92 8.18
CA LEU A 165 -10.74 2.22 9.07
C LEU A 165 -11.42 2.00 10.42
N THR A 166 -11.86 0.77 10.69
CA THR A 166 -12.42 0.41 11.99
C THR A 166 -11.32 -0.03 12.96
N TYR A 167 -11.03 0.81 13.96
CA TYR A 167 -10.10 0.48 15.04
C TYR A 167 -10.86 -0.12 16.21
N ASN A 168 -10.42 -1.29 16.66
CA ASN A 168 -10.71 -1.80 17.99
C ASN A 168 -9.39 -2.31 18.57
N THR A 169 -8.79 -1.49 19.43
CA THR A 169 -7.40 -1.70 19.89
C THR A 169 -7.30 -2.58 21.13
N GLN A 170 -8.37 -2.67 21.94
CA GLN A 170 -8.45 -3.47 23.16
C GLN A 170 -7.17 -3.33 24.01
N ASP A 171 -6.39 -4.41 24.15
CA ASP A 171 -5.18 -4.44 24.96
C ASP A 171 -4.01 -3.63 24.41
N TYR A 172 -4.04 -3.26 23.13
CA TYR A 172 -2.90 -2.73 22.41
C TYR A 172 -2.99 -1.23 22.26
N ARG A 173 -1.86 -0.54 22.34
CA ARG A 173 -1.71 0.81 21.77
C ARG A 173 -1.07 0.72 20.40
N ILE A 174 -1.35 1.69 19.53
CA ILE A 174 -0.70 1.81 18.24
C ILE A 174 0.42 2.83 18.37
N GLU A 175 1.64 2.38 18.20
CA GLU A 175 2.85 3.21 18.14
C GLU A 175 3.20 3.46 16.67
N ARG A 176 3.15 4.73 16.27
CA ARG A 176 3.62 5.19 14.96
C ARG A 176 5.06 5.65 15.07
N SER A 177 5.94 5.08 14.25
CA SER A 177 7.34 5.50 14.15
C SER A 177 7.68 5.81 12.69
N ALA A 178 8.10 7.04 12.41
CA ALA A 178 8.60 7.47 11.10
C ALA A 178 10.09 7.78 11.22
N LYS A 179 10.94 6.86 10.73
CA LYS A 179 12.40 6.98 10.87
C LYS A 179 12.98 8.04 9.95
N ASN A 180 12.39 8.21 8.78
CA ASN A 180 12.77 9.16 7.74
C ASN A 180 11.57 9.40 6.79
N ALA A 181 11.79 10.13 5.70
CA ALA A 181 10.75 10.44 4.73
C ALA A 181 10.25 9.22 3.93
N GLN A 182 10.99 8.11 3.89
CA GLN A 182 10.68 6.90 3.11
C GLN A 182 10.06 5.79 3.97
N ASN A 183 10.28 5.82 5.28
CA ASN A 183 10.01 4.73 6.20
C ASN A 183 9.03 5.12 7.31
N VAL A 184 7.94 4.36 7.42
CA VAL A 184 7.00 4.44 8.53
C VAL A 184 6.60 3.04 9.00
N SER A 185 6.40 2.88 10.30
CA SER A 185 5.90 1.66 10.89
C SER A 185 4.78 1.93 11.89
N PHE A 186 3.87 0.97 11.99
CA PHE A 186 2.77 0.93 12.94
C PHE A 186 2.91 -0.35 13.76
N THR A 187 3.02 -0.18 15.07
CA THR A 187 3.18 -1.30 16.01
C THR A 187 2.01 -1.31 16.99
N TRP A 188 1.17 -2.33 16.93
CA TRP A 188 0.21 -2.63 17.97
C TRP A 188 0.96 -3.31 19.10
N ASN A 189 1.31 -2.55 20.13
CA ASN A 189 2.08 -3.02 21.27
C ASN A 189 1.17 -3.19 22.49
N ARG A 190 1.25 -4.33 23.20
CA ARG A 190 0.43 -4.56 24.39
C ARG A 190 0.66 -3.45 25.42
N GLN A 191 -0.42 -2.82 25.86
CA GLN A 191 -0.44 -1.83 26.95
C GLN A 191 -1.22 -2.35 28.16
N GLN A 192 -2.42 -2.90 27.94
CA GLN A 192 -3.15 -3.61 28.99
C GLN A 192 -2.66 -5.05 29.09
N TYR A 193 -2.55 -5.53 30.32
CA TYR A 193 -2.13 -6.89 30.61
C TYR A 193 -0.88 -7.31 29.81
N ALA A 194 0.13 -6.43 29.79
CA ALA A 194 1.32 -6.56 28.96
C ALA A 194 2.38 -7.49 29.57
N THR A 195 2.24 -7.85 30.84
CA THR A 195 3.19 -8.68 31.59
C THR A 195 2.52 -9.96 32.10
N ALA A 196 3.28 -11.05 32.20
CA ALA A 196 2.88 -12.28 32.88
C ALA A 196 2.44 -12.01 34.32
N GLU A 197 3.06 -11.03 34.98
CA GLU A 197 2.70 -10.58 36.34
C GLU A 197 1.25 -10.04 36.38
N SER A 198 0.89 -9.18 35.42
CA SER A 198 -0.44 -8.57 35.36
C SER A 198 -1.59 -9.55 35.09
N LEU A 199 -1.26 -10.78 34.66
CA LEU A 199 -2.22 -11.84 34.41
C LEU A 199 -2.55 -12.66 35.67
N LEU A 200 -1.79 -12.50 36.75
CA LEU A 200 -2.05 -13.17 38.01
C LEU A 200 -3.37 -12.68 38.61
N ASN A 201 -4.24 -13.61 39.00
CA ASN A 201 -5.46 -13.31 39.77
C ASN A 201 -5.31 -13.67 41.25
N ARG A 202 -4.16 -14.23 41.63
CA ARG A 202 -3.85 -14.75 42.97
C ARG A 202 -2.40 -14.41 43.29
N SER A 203 -2.15 -13.97 44.52
CA SER A 203 -0.81 -13.54 44.96
C SER A 203 -0.16 -14.53 45.92
N THR A 204 -0.91 -15.12 46.85
CA THR A 204 -0.41 -16.08 47.84
C THR A 204 -1.39 -17.22 48.12
N ASP A 205 -0.86 -18.33 48.65
CA ASP A 205 -1.63 -19.47 49.13
C ASP A 205 -0.88 -20.31 50.16
N ALA A 206 -1.61 -21.19 50.83
CA ALA A 206 -1.02 -22.35 51.47
C ALA A 206 -0.36 -23.31 50.46
N LEU A 207 0.69 -24.04 50.88
CA LEU A 207 1.49 -24.89 49.98
C LEU A 207 0.70 -26.03 49.30
N TRP A 208 -0.37 -26.51 49.93
CA TRP A 208 -1.20 -27.59 49.39
C TRP A 208 -2.07 -27.15 48.20
N VAL A 209 -2.19 -25.85 47.94
CA VAL A 209 -2.93 -25.33 46.78
C VAL A 209 -2.11 -25.56 45.52
N GLU A 210 -2.67 -26.28 44.55
CA GLU A 210 -2.07 -26.51 43.24
C GLU A 210 -3.09 -26.13 42.16
N THR A 211 -3.17 -24.82 41.87
CA THR A 211 -4.09 -24.28 40.87
C THR A 211 -3.36 -23.30 39.98
N TYR A 212 -3.90 -23.09 38.78
CA TYR A 212 -3.36 -22.13 37.82
C TYR A 212 -3.61 -20.71 38.32
N PRO A 213 -2.56 -19.88 38.56
CA PRO A 213 -2.69 -18.59 39.23
C PRO A 213 -3.01 -17.44 38.26
N VAL A 214 -3.29 -17.74 36.99
CA VAL A 214 -3.48 -16.76 35.92
C VAL A 214 -4.95 -16.74 35.48
N ASP A 215 -5.48 -15.54 35.31
CA ASP A 215 -6.78 -15.32 34.68
C ASP A 215 -6.60 -15.04 33.18
N VAL A 216 -6.81 -16.09 32.37
CA VAL A 216 -6.68 -16.03 30.91
C VAL A 216 -7.74 -15.12 30.27
N ASN A 217 -8.85 -14.84 30.95
CA ASN A 217 -9.91 -13.98 30.41
C ASN A 217 -9.48 -12.50 30.33
N ARG A 218 -8.38 -12.13 31.00
CA ARG A 218 -7.76 -10.82 30.86
C ARG A 218 -7.08 -10.63 29.50
N ILE A 219 -6.80 -11.70 28.78
CA ILE A 219 -6.17 -11.65 27.46
C ILE A 219 -7.26 -11.54 26.41
N SER A 220 -7.31 -10.40 25.72
CA SER A 220 -8.24 -10.22 24.60
C SER A 220 -8.04 -11.27 23.50
N PRO A 221 -9.12 -11.76 22.85
CA PRO A 221 -9.02 -12.62 21.66
C PRO A 221 -8.22 -12.00 20.50
N LEU A 222 -8.15 -10.66 20.44
CA LEU A 222 -7.30 -9.92 19.51
C LEU A 222 -5.81 -10.30 19.61
N SER A 223 -5.41 -10.89 20.73
CA SER A 223 -4.03 -11.25 21.03
C SER A 223 -3.58 -12.61 20.50
N TYR A 224 -4.52 -13.44 20.03
CA TYR A 224 -4.21 -14.80 19.59
C TYR A 224 -5.20 -15.39 18.58
N ALA A 225 -6.49 -15.06 18.65
CA ALA A 225 -7.52 -15.69 17.83
C ALA A 225 -7.71 -15.03 16.47
N SER A 226 -7.82 -13.70 16.43
CA SER A 226 -7.92 -12.96 15.16
C SER A 226 -7.51 -11.52 15.35
N PHE A 227 -6.49 -11.10 14.60
CA PHE A 227 -6.04 -9.73 14.53
C PHE A 227 -6.10 -9.22 13.10
N VAL A 228 -6.86 -8.14 12.88
CA VAL A 228 -7.00 -7.50 11.57
C VAL A 228 -6.55 -6.04 11.69
N PRO A 229 -5.36 -5.70 11.17
CA PRO A 229 -4.83 -4.34 11.25
C PRO A 229 -5.55 -3.40 10.28
N LYS A 230 -5.57 -2.11 10.63
CA LYS A 230 -6.09 -1.04 9.77
C LYS A 230 -5.12 0.11 9.71
N MET A 231 -4.74 0.51 8.51
CA MET A 231 -3.85 1.65 8.28
C MET A 231 -3.87 2.10 6.83
N ASP A 232 -3.40 3.32 6.61
CA ASP A 232 -3.31 3.94 5.29
C ASP A 232 -1.99 4.72 5.20
N VAL A 233 -1.24 4.49 4.12
CA VAL A 233 0.05 5.13 3.88
C VAL A 233 0.06 5.70 2.48
N ILE A 234 0.26 7.01 2.38
CA ILE A 234 0.26 7.74 1.11
C ILE A 234 1.66 8.27 0.87
N TYR A 235 2.28 7.79 -0.20
CA TYR A 235 3.53 8.31 -0.72
C TYR A 235 3.27 9.29 -1.87
N LYS A 236 4.17 10.25 -2.02
CA LYS A 236 4.23 11.16 -3.16
C LYS A 236 5.59 11.11 -3.84
N ALA A 237 5.61 11.35 -5.14
CA ALA A 237 6.80 11.66 -5.92
C ALA A 237 6.59 12.96 -6.72
N SER A 238 7.70 13.52 -7.21
CA SER A 238 7.68 14.72 -8.04
C SER A 238 6.78 14.53 -9.27
N PRO A 239 6.08 15.58 -9.74
CA PRO A 239 5.27 15.52 -10.95
C PRO A 239 6.05 15.11 -12.20
N LYS A 240 7.38 15.35 -12.20
CA LYS A 240 8.33 15.03 -13.28
C LYS A 240 9.24 13.84 -12.95
N GLU A 241 8.96 13.09 -11.90
CA GLU A 241 9.78 11.93 -11.51
C GLU A 241 9.78 10.87 -12.62
N THR A 242 10.90 10.16 -12.80
CA THR A 242 11.06 9.13 -13.85
C THR A 242 11.74 7.87 -13.30
N GLY A 243 11.74 6.78 -14.07
CA GLY A 243 12.27 5.49 -13.63
C GLY A 243 11.44 4.87 -12.51
N SER A 244 12.05 4.04 -11.66
CA SER A 244 11.26 3.19 -10.74
C SER A 244 11.59 3.37 -9.25
N THR A 245 10.65 2.95 -8.40
CA THR A 245 10.81 2.81 -6.95
C THR A 245 10.12 1.53 -6.48
N ASP A 246 10.78 0.78 -5.61
CA ASP A 246 10.19 -0.39 -4.96
C ASP A 246 9.59 0.01 -3.61
N PHE A 247 8.38 -0.47 -3.37
CA PHE A 247 7.70 -0.33 -2.08
C PHE A 247 7.71 -1.68 -1.38
N VAL A 248 8.32 -1.73 -0.19
CA VAL A 248 8.45 -2.93 0.63
C VAL A 248 7.52 -2.82 1.82
N ILE A 249 6.75 -3.88 2.05
CA ILE A 249 5.83 -4.00 3.17
C ILE A 249 6.24 -5.21 4.01
N ASP A 250 6.60 -4.97 5.26
CA ASP A 250 6.91 -6.02 6.23
C ASP A 250 5.79 -6.14 7.26
N SER A 251 5.11 -7.29 7.26
CA SER A 251 4.08 -7.67 8.24
C SER A 251 4.64 -8.67 9.22
N SER A 252 4.48 -8.44 10.52
CA SER A 252 5.04 -9.35 11.51
C SER A 252 4.23 -9.46 12.79
N VAL A 253 4.38 -10.60 13.46
CA VAL A 253 3.86 -10.87 14.79
C VAL A 253 5.02 -11.26 15.71
N ASN A 254 5.07 -10.67 16.90
CA ASN A 254 6.04 -10.98 17.94
C ASN A 254 5.44 -11.99 18.92
N ILE A 255 5.69 -13.26 18.67
CA ILE A 255 5.13 -14.38 19.43
C ILE A 255 5.80 -14.44 20.80
N ARG A 256 4.97 -14.42 21.85
CA ARG A 256 5.41 -14.45 23.25
C ARG A 256 4.74 -15.59 24.02
N PRO A 257 5.48 -16.65 24.39
CA PRO A 257 5.05 -17.55 25.46
C PRO A 257 4.97 -16.83 26.82
N ILE A 258 4.06 -17.26 27.70
CA ILE A 258 3.86 -16.64 29.02
C ILE A 258 4.28 -17.65 30.09
N TYR A 259 5.09 -17.20 31.05
CA TYR A 259 5.59 -18.04 32.13
C TYR A 259 5.31 -17.39 33.49
N ASN A 260 4.77 -18.19 34.41
CA ASN A 260 4.51 -17.80 35.78
C ASN A 260 5.06 -18.87 36.73
N GLY A 261 5.59 -18.47 37.88
CA GLY A 261 6.15 -19.37 38.89
C GLY A 261 5.46 -19.22 40.23
N ALA A 262 5.51 -20.28 41.05
CA ALA A 262 5.23 -20.17 42.48
C ALA A 262 6.54 -20.33 43.27
N TYR A 263 6.78 -19.37 44.15
CA TYR A 263 7.88 -19.35 45.11
C TYR A 263 7.39 -19.87 46.46
N LYS A 264 8.08 -20.85 47.03
CA LYS A 264 7.83 -21.35 48.38
C LYS A 264 8.58 -20.49 49.38
N HIS A 265 7.88 -19.98 50.38
CA HIS A 265 8.43 -19.24 51.51
C HIS A 265 8.45 -20.12 52.76
N TYR A 266 9.58 -20.16 53.46
CA TYR A 266 9.71 -20.84 54.75
C TYR A 266 10.17 -19.86 55.84
N TYR A 267 9.39 -19.74 56.92
CA TYR A 267 9.67 -18.83 58.03
C TYR A 267 9.58 -19.51 59.40
N VAL A 268 10.06 -20.77 59.47
CA VAL A 268 10.19 -21.62 60.67
C VAL A 268 8.86 -22.08 61.27
N VAL A 269 7.97 -21.16 61.59
CA VAL A 269 6.66 -21.42 62.21
C VAL A 269 5.55 -21.70 61.19
N GLY A 270 5.84 -21.56 59.91
CA GLY A 270 4.89 -21.76 58.83
C GLY A 270 5.54 -21.67 57.46
N SER A 271 4.73 -21.91 56.44
CA SER A 271 5.13 -21.79 55.05
C SER A 271 3.92 -21.43 54.19
N HIS A 272 4.17 -20.66 53.14
CA HIS A 272 3.18 -20.33 52.12
C HIS A 272 3.87 -20.27 50.76
N GLN A 273 3.09 -20.20 49.68
CA GLN A 273 3.61 -19.89 48.35
C GLN A 273 3.18 -18.49 47.93
N SER A 274 3.97 -17.84 47.06
CA SER A 274 3.57 -16.64 46.33
C SER A 274 3.80 -16.81 44.84
N TYR A 275 2.98 -16.14 44.03
CA TYR A 275 3.02 -16.25 42.57
C TYR A 275 3.72 -15.04 41.95
N HIS A 276 4.44 -15.29 40.84
CA HIS A 276 5.19 -14.27 40.10
C HIS A 276 5.10 -14.55 38.60
N GLY A 277 5.16 -13.51 37.77
CA GLY A 277 5.32 -13.57 36.33
C GLY A 277 6.74 -13.28 35.87
N PHE A 278 7.21 -13.96 34.83
CA PHE A 278 8.55 -13.77 34.27
C PHE A 278 8.52 -12.98 32.96
N GLU A 279 9.17 -11.81 32.93
CA GLU A 279 9.15 -10.89 31.79
C GLU A 279 10.31 -11.05 30.81
N ASP A 280 11.50 -11.40 31.29
CA ASP A 280 12.71 -11.57 30.49
C ASP A 280 12.75 -12.94 29.79
N THR A 281 11.61 -13.34 29.25
CA THR A 281 11.36 -14.63 28.61
C THR A 281 11.53 -14.54 27.09
N PRO A 282 11.81 -15.68 26.41
CA PRO A 282 12.06 -15.66 24.97
C PRO A 282 10.83 -15.18 24.19
N ARG A 283 11.08 -14.44 23.12
CA ARG A 283 10.08 -13.99 22.14
C ARG A 283 10.62 -14.29 20.75
N ARG A 284 9.73 -14.55 19.79
CA ARG A 284 10.14 -14.78 18.40
C ARG A 284 9.26 -13.98 17.46
N ARG A 285 9.88 -13.12 16.64
CA ARG A 285 9.19 -12.40 15.58
C ARG A 285 9.18 -13.23 14.30
N VAL A 286 8.00 -13.46 13.75
CA VAL A 286 7.81 -14.03 12.42
C VAL A 286 7.35 -12.90 11.49
N THR A 287 8.02 -12.76 10.35
CA THR A 287 7.78 -11.67 9.39
C THR A 287 7.48 -12.25 8.01
N LYS A 288 6.44 -11.72 7.37
CA LYS A 288 6.16 -11.92 5.95
C LYS A 288 6.31 -10.58 5.23
N SER A 289 7.15 -10.58 4.21
CA SER A 289 7.43 -9.40 3.40
C SER A 289 6.84 -9.55 2.00
N ALA A 290 6.41 -8.43 1.44
CA ALA A 290 5.99 -8.30 0.05
C ALA A 290 6.56 -7.00 -0.52
N SER A 291 6.80 -6.97 -1.83
CA SER A 291 7.21 -5.76 -2.52
C SER A 291 6.55 -5.64 -3.88
N PHE A 292 6.41 -4.41 -4.35
CA PHE A 292 5.99 -4.11 -5.71
C PHE A 292 6.77 -2.91 -6.24
N THR A 293 7.00 -2.91 -7.55
CA THR A 293 7.74 -1.86 -8.25
C THR A 293 6.75 -0.91 -8.91
N VAL A 294 7.01 0.39 -8.78
CA VAL A 294 6.25 1.43 -9.46
C VAL A 294 7.17 2.10 -10.47
N ASP A 295 6.78 2.08 -11.73
CA ASP A 295 7.38 2.91 -12.78
C ASP A 295 6.69 4.27 -12.81
N TRP A 296 7.44 5.33 -12.50
CA TRP A 296 6.92 6.70 -12.51
C TRP A 296 6.56 7.15 -13.92
N ASP A 297 7.13 6.56 -14.97
CA ASP A 297 6.78 6.88 -16.37
C ASP A 297 5.45 6.24 -16.80
N HIS A 298 4.81 5.43 -15.94
CA HIS A 298 3.54 4.77 -16.23
C HIS A 298 2.43 5.81 -16.54
N PRO A 299 1.57 5.57 -17.56
CA PRO A 299 0.62 6.57 -18.07
C PRO A 299 -0.40 7.07 -17.04
N VAL A 300 -0.73 6.24 -16.05
CA VAL A 300 -1.62 6.61 -14.93
C VAL A 300 -1.14 7.87 -14.19
N PHE A 301 0.18 8.09 -14.16
CA PHE A 301 0.78 9.22 -13.46
C PHE A 301 0.74 10.54 -14.23
N THR A 302 0.20 10.54 -15.44
CA THR A 302 -0.17 11.77 -16.14
C THR A 302 -1.48 12.36 -15.59
N GLY A 303 -2.34 11.54 -14.97
CA GLY A 303 -3.66 11.95 -14.51
C GLY A 303 -4.67 12.17 -15.64
N GLY A 304 -4.26 11.93 -16.89
CA GLY A 304 -5.12 12.01 -18.05
C GLY A 304 -5.86 10.71 -18.32
N ARG A 305 -7.05 10.84 -18.91
CA ARG A 305 -7.75 9.71 -19.51
C ARG A 305 -7.23 9.54 -20.94
N PRO A 306 -6.68 8.38 -21.30
CA PRO A 306 -6.15 8.17 -22.63
C PRO A 306 -7.27 8.27 -23.67
N VAL A 307 -6.93 8.84 -24.82
CA VAL A 307 -7.80 9.03 -25.98
C VAL A 307 -7.11 8.54 -27.23
N ASN A 308 -7.87 8.12 -28.22
CA ASN A 308 -7.34 7.82 -29.55
C ASN A 308 -7.43 9.04 -30.48
N LEU A 309 -6.71 8.95 -31.60
CA LEU A 309 -6.86 9.85 -32.75
C LEU A 309 -7.29 9.01 -33.95
N GLN A 310 -8.55 9.12 -34.34
CA GLN A 310 -9.18 8.37 -35.41
C GLN A 310 -9.27 9.20 -36.70
N LEU A 311 -8.83 8.60 -37.80
CA LEU A 311 -8.85 9.21 -39.13
C LEU A 311 -10.22 9.00 -39.79
N ALA A 312 -11.10 10.00 -39.75
CA ALA A 312 -12.54 9.81 -39.99
C ALA A 312 -12.95 9.52 -41.45
N SER A 313 -12.06 9.70 -42.43
CA SER A 313 -12.34 9.24 -43.81
C SER A 313 -12.27 7.72 -43.93
N PHE A 314 -11.63 7.05 -42.98
CA PHE A 314 -11.65 5.60 -42.85
C PHE A 314 -12.77 5.20 -41.88
N ASN A 315 -13.40 4.05 -42.16
CA ASN A 315 -14.49 3.54 -41.33
C ASN A 315 -14.06 3.31 -39.86
N ASN A 316 -12.82 2.84 -39.65
CA ASN A 316 -12.32 2.53 -38.31
C ASN A 316 -10.77 2.45 -38.26
N ARG A 317 -10.06 3.56 -38.52
CA ARG A 317 -8.59 3.59 -38.39
C ARG A 317 -8.10 4.63 -37.39
N CYS A 318 -7.19 4.21 -36.51
CA CYS A 318 -6.57 5.03 -35.48
C CYS A 318 -5.07 5.18 -35.75
N ILE A 319 -4.51 6.30 -35.30
CA ILE A 319 -3.07 6.51 -35.27
C ILE A 319 -2.48 5.56 -34.22
N GLU A 320 -1.54 4.73 -34.63
CA GLU A 320 -0.77 3.82 -33.79
C GLU A 320 0.71 4.14 -33.92
N ALA A 321 1.43 4.15 -32.80
CA ALA A 321 2.88 4.30 -32.77
C ALA A 321 3.55 2.95 -32.47
N ASP A 322 4.46 2.52 -33.34
CA ASP A 322 5.29 1.34 -33.08
C ASP A 322 6.34 1.60 -31.97
N ASP A 323 7.11 0.57 -31.61
CA ASP A 323 8.15 0.67 -30.57
C ASP A 323 9.25 1.69 -30.89
N GLN A 324 9.44 2.01 -32.18
CA GLN A 324 10.38 3.03 -32.66
C GLN A 324 9.72 4.41 -32.76
N GLY A 325 8.43 4.52 -32.45
CA GLY A 325 7.63 5.73 -32.52
C GLY A 325 7.07 6.03 -33.90
N ARG A 326 7.25 5.19 -34.92
CA ARG A 326 6.71 5.45 -36.26
C ARG A 326 5.20 5.34 -36.27
N LEU A 327 4.57 6.28 -36.96
CA LEU A 327 3.13 6.41 -37.02
C LEU A 327 2.55 5.60 -38.18
N MET A 328 1.48 4.87 -37.88
CA MET A 328 0.70 4.14 -38.88
C MET A 328 -0.79 4.20 -38.58
N ALA A 329 -1.61 4.04 -39.61
CA ALA A 329 -3.06 4.01 -39.50
C ALA A 329 -3.57 2.56 -39.48
N THR A 330 -3.88 2.04 -38.29
CA THR A 330 -4.32 0.66 -38.07
C THR A 330 -5.78 0.62 -37.61
N THR A 331 -6.39 -0.56 -37.54
CA THR A 331 -7.77 -0.69 -37.02
C THR A 331 -7.83 -0.29 -35.54
N CYS A 332 -8.80 0.55 -35.17
CA CYS A 332 -8.90 1.00 -33.79
C CYS A 332 -9.20 -0.14 -32.82
N ASP A 333 -8.44 -0.19 -31.72
CA ASP A 333 -8.62 -1.06 -30.56
C ASP A 333 -8.49 -0.23 -29.28
N SER A 334 -9.56 -0.19 -28.47
CA SER A 334 -9.60 0.60 -27.24
C SER A 334 -8.78 0.02 -26.10
N GLN A 335 -8.27 -1.21 -26.24
CA GLN A 335 -7.34 -1.85 -25.30
C GLN A 335 -5.87 -1.66 -25.70
N GLN A 336 -5.58 -1.14 -26.90
CA GLN A 336 -4.23 -0.98 -27.41
C GLN A 336 -3.58 0.32 -26.89
N ALA A 337 -2.55 0.19 -26.05
CA ALA A 337 -1.81 1.33 -25.51
C ALA A 337 -1.07 2.14 -26.59
N ALA A 338 -0.62 1.47 -27.66
CA ALA A 338 0.06 2.10 -28.79
C ALA A 338 -0.85 3.06 -29.61
N GLN A 339 -2.18 2.96 -29.47
CA GLN A 339 -3.16 3.85 -30.10
C GLN A 339 -3.70 4.93 -29.16
N SER A 340 -3.20 4.95 -27.94
CA SER A 340 -3.71 5.78 -26.86
C SER A 340 -2.76 6.93 -26.58
N PHE A 341 -3.32 8.12 -26.45
CA PHE A 341 -2.61 9.36 -26.20
C PHE A 341 -3.21 10.10 -25.01
N ILE A 342 -2.38 10.83 -24.28
CA ILE A 342 -2.81 11.74 -23.24
C ILE A 342 -2.71 13.15 -23.80
N TYR A 343 -3.84 13.84 -23.86
CA TYR A 343 -3.91 15.23 -24.26
C TYR A 343 -3.63 16.12 -23.04
N ASP A 344 -2.37 16.52 -22.89
CA ASP A 344 -1.84 17.08 -21.65
C ASP A 344 -2.17 18.58 -21.43
N GLN A 345 -1.63 19.15 -20.35
CA GLN A 345 -1.89 20.55 -19.96
C GLN A 345 -1.38 21.56 -21.00
N GLN A 346 -0.40 21.18 -21.80
CA GLN A 346 0.19 22.02 -22.84
C GLN A 346 -0.54 21.85 -24.19
N GLY A 347 -1.51 20.93 -24.26
CA GLY A 347 -2.17 20.55 -25.49
C GLY A 347 -1.31 19.62 -26.37
N ARG A 348 -0.41 18.84 -25.78
CA ARG A 348 0.39 17.84 -26.52
C ARG A 348 -0.34 16.51 -26.50
N TYR A 349 -0.27 15.75 -27.59
CA TYR A 349 -0.66 14.34 -27.61
C TYR A 349 0.55 13.48 -27.26
N VAL A 350 0.65 13.13 -25.98
CA VAL A 350 1.72 12.30 -25.43
C VAL A 350 1.32 10.83 -25.59
N SER A 351 2.20 9.97 -26.09
CA SER A 351 1.88 8.53 -26.18
C SER A 351 1.67 7.92 -24.80
N ALA A 352 0.61 7.12 -24.66
CA ALA A 352 0.35 6.31 -23.48
C ALA A 352 1.17 5.01 -23.46
N SER A 353 1.77 4.56 -24.56
CA SER A 353 2.75 3.45 -24.49
C SER A 353 4.14 3.94 -24.08
N ASN A 354 4.47 5.21 -24.38
CA ASN A 354 5.74 5.83 -24.04
C ASN A 354 5.57 7.34 -23.80
N THR A 355 5.52 7.74 -22.53
CA THR A 355 5.26 9.13 -22.12
C THR A 355 6.37 10.12 -22.48
N LYS A 356 7.48 9.65 -23.07
CA LYS A 356 8.57 10.47 -23.59
C LYS A 356 8.35 10.91 -25.04
N LEU A 357 7.36 10.35 -25.72
CA LEU A 357 7.08 10.60 -27.14
C LEU A 357 5.78 11.38 -27.33
N CYS A 358 5.81 12.37 -28.23
CA CYS A 358 4.74 13.32 -28.50
C CYS A 358 4.50 13.45 -30.02
N LEU A 359 3.24 13.69 -30.40
CA LEU A 359 2.88 14.02 -31.78
C LEU A 359 3.42 15.40 -32.15
N ASP A 360 4.26 15.47 -33.19
CA ASP A 360 4.94 16.70 -33.62
C ASP A 360 4.56 17.06 -35.06
N GLY A 361 4.06 18.28 -35.25
CA GLY A 361 3.69 18.78 -36.56
C GLY A 361 4.88 19.04 -37.49
N GLU A 362 6.11 19.09 -36.96
CA GLU A 362 7.33 19.22 -37.78
C GLU A 362 7.65 17.94 -38.56
N ALA A 363 7.27 16.78 -38.04
CA ALA A 363 7.51 15.47 -38.65
C ALA A 363 6.45 14.46 -38.18
N LEU A 364 5.45 14.22 -39.03
CA LEU A 364 4.28 13.39 -38.74
C LEU A 364 4.43 11.92 -39.19
N ASP A 365 5.63 11.50 -39.57
CA ASP A 365 5.98 10.10 -39.84
C ASP A 365 6.31 9.31 -38.56
N SER A 366 6.66 10.01 -37.48
CA SER A 366 6.94 9.41 -36.18
C SER A 366 6.59 10.34 -35.01
N LEU A 367 6.48 9.77 -33.81
CA LEU A 367 6.44 10.54 -32.58
C LEU A 367 7.85 10.96 -32.19
N HIS A 368 7.97 12.19 -31.69
CA HIS A 368 9.25 12.78 -31.31
C HIS A 368 9.37 12.94 -29.81
N THR A 369 10.60 13.13 -29.31
CA THR A 369 10.80 13.39 -27.89
C THR A 369 10.02 14.62 -27.45
N CYS A 370 9.19 14.45 -26.42
CA CYS A 370 8.36 15.50 -25.87
C CYS A 370 9.21 16.68 -25.39
N ASN A 371 8.93 17.87 -25.92
CA ASN A 371 9.63 19.10 -25.57
C ASN A 371 8.62 20.24 -25.40
N GLN A 372 9.09 21.50 -25.44
CA GLN A 372 8.25 22.69 -25.24
C GLN A 372 7.86 23.40 -26.53
N ASN A 373 8.24 22.86 -27.69
CA ASN A 373 7.99 23.45 -29.00
C ASN A 373 6.50 23.57 -29.27
N LEU A 374 6.12 24.63 -29.98
CA LEU A 374 4.73 24.87 -30.37
C LEU A 374 4.23 23.86 -31.41
N THR A 375 5.14 23.24 -32.16
CA THR A 375 4.84 22.20 -33.15
C THR A 375 4.29 20.92 -32.51
N GLN A 376 4.52 20.70 -31.22
CA GLN A 376 3.94 19.57 -30.48
C GLN A 376 2.60 19.89 -29.82
N ARG A 377 2.14 21.15 -29.91
CA ARG A 377 0.91 21.62 -29.27
C ARG A 377 -0.20 21.70 -30.30
N TRP A 378 -1.36 21.18 -29.92
CA TRP A 378 -2.52 21.02 -30.78
C TRP A 378 -3.74 21.65 -30.12
N GLU A 379 -4.66 22.15 -30.94
CA GLU A 379 -5.91 22.76 -30.50
C GLU A 379 -7.06 22.37 -31.43
N TRP A 380 -8.15 21.91 -30.84
CA TRP A 380 -9.38 21.63 -31.58
C TRP A 380 -10.06 22.92 -31.99
N ARG A 381 -10.46 23.02 -33.25
CA ARG A 381 -11.32 24.11 -33.71
C ARG A 381 -12.75 23.90 -33.18
N GLU A 382 -13.32 24.94 -32.61
CA GLU A 382 -14.63 24.87 -31.96
C GLU A 382 -15.73 24.49 -32.96
N GLY A 383 -16.58 23.53 -32.59
CA GLY A 383 -17.67 23.05 -33.43
C GLY A 383 -17.25 22.20 -34.63
N SER A 384 -16.00 21.77 -34.74
CA SER A 384 -15.52 20.93 -35.84
C SER A 384 -14.71 19.71 -35.38
N ASP A 385 -14.36 18.85 -36.35
CA ASP A 385 -13.47 17.70 -36.19
C ASP A 385 -12.05 18.03 -36.69
N GLU A 386 -11.68 19.32 -36.70
CA GLU A 386 -10.37 19.76 -37.15
C GLU A 386 -9.44 19.99 -35.96
N LEU A 387 -8.29 19.31 -35.97
CA LEU A 387 -7.24 19.47 -34.99
C LEU A 387 -6.12 20.34 -35.57
N SER A 388 -5.95 21.56 -35.07
CA SER A 388 -4.97 22.52 -35.55
C SER A 388 -3.67 22.48 -34.77
N ASN A 389 -2.54 22.74 -35.44
CA ASN A 389 -1.24 22.89 -34.82
C ASN A 389 -1.04 24.34 -34.36
N VAL A 390 -0.58 24.54 -33.13
CA VAL A 390 -0.45 25.88 -32.53
C VAL A 390 0.64 26.72 -33.19
N PHE A 391 1.66 26.11 -33.79
CA PHE A 391 2.78 26.85 -34.38
C PHE A 391 2.41 27.59 -35.67
N ASN A 392 1.76 26.91 -36.61
CA ASN A 392 1.44 27.44 -37.94
C ASN A 392 -0.07 27.63 -38.19
N GLY A 393 -0.95 27.14 -37.31
CA GLY A 393 -2.41 27.21 -37.46
C GLY A 393 -2.99 26.24 -38.49
N GLU A 394 -2.15 25.42 -39.13
CA GLU A 394 -2.54 24.40 -40.09
C GLU A 394 -3.23 23.23 -39.39
N VAL A 395 -4.04 22.47 -40.12
CA VAL A 395 -4.87 21.39 -39.60
C VAL A 395 -4.21 20.04 -39.90
N LEU A 396 -4.24 19.14 -38.91
CA LEU A 396 -3.88 17.74 -39.10
C LEU A 396 -4.83 17.11 -40.12
N GLY A 397 -4.28 16.74 -41.26
CA GLY A 397 -4.98 16.02 -42.30
C GLY A 397 -4.34 14.68 -42.56
N HIS A 398 -5.10 13.83 -43.25
CA HIS A 398 -4.65 12.52 -43.67
C HIS A 398 -5.14 12.17 -45.07
N ASP A 399 -4.32 11.44 -45.81
CA ASP A 399 -4.69 10.90 -47.12
C ASP A 399 -5.82 9.86 -46.96
N LYS A 400 -6.87 9.97 -47.79
CA LYS A 400 -8.07 9.12 -47.69
C LYS A 400 -7.84 7.66 -48.11
N GLN A 401 -6.72 7.36 -48.78
CA GLN A 401 -6.37 6.01 -49.25
C GLN A 401 -5.26 5.39 -48.40
N THR A 402 -4.18 6.13 -48.12
CA THR A 402 -3.00 5.61 -47.42
C THR A 402 -3.09 5.83 -45.91
N GLY A 403 -3.71 6.92 -45.47
CA GLY A 403 -3.71 7.36 -44.07
C GLY A 403 -2.45 8.12 -43.66
N GLU A 404 -1.60 8.50 -44.61
CA GLU A 404 -0.41 9.31 -44.36
C GLU A 404 -0.81 10.69 -43.82
N LEU A 405 -0.13 11.12 -42.76
CA LEU A 405 -0.43 12.35 -42.02
C LEU A 405 0.30 13.55 -42.61
N GLY A 406 -0.31 14.73 -42.54
CA GLY A 406 0.31 15.99 -42.94
C GLY A 406 -0.39 17.21 -42.34
N LEU A 407 0.19 18.38 -42.54
CA LEU A 407 -0.40 19.66 -42.17
C LEU A 407 -0.93 20.38 -43.42
N TYR A 408 -2.16 20.89 -43.32
CA TYR A 408 -2.87 21.47 -44.44
C TYR A 408 -3.66 22.72 -44.02
N SER A 409 -3.76 23.70 -44.90
CA SER A 409 -4.63 24.87 -44.72
C SER A 409 -6.09 24.57 -45.05
N THR A 410 -6.35 23.74 -46.07
CA THR A 410 -7.68 23.31 -46.51
C THR A 410 -7.68 21.85 -46.97
N GLY A 411 -8.86 21.20 -46.90
CA GLY A 411 -9.03 19.83 -47.39
C GLY A 411 -9.09 19.74 -48.91
N SER A 412 -8.90 18.53 -49.46
CA SER A 412 -8.94 18.27 -50.90
C SER A 412 -9.69 16.97 -51.22
N ASP A 413 -9.76 16.61 -52.50
CA ASP A 413 -10.34 15.33 -52.91
C ASP A 413 -9.54 14.13 -52.37
N ALA A 414 -8.22 14.27 -52.22
CA ALA A 414 -7.33 13.25 -51.71
C ALA A 414 -7.19 13.27 -50.17
N VAL A 415 -7.31 14.44 -49.53
CA VAL A 415 -7.00 14.62 -48.09
C VAL A 415 -8.24 14.99 -47.30
N SER A 416 -8.44 14.34 -46.15
CA SER A 416 -9.46 14.72 -45.17
C SER A 416 -8.82 15.42 -43.97
N LEU A 417 -9.51 16.43 -43.42
CA LEU A 417 -9.10 17.14 -42.20
C LEU A 417 -9.89 16.71 -40.96
N ARG A 418 -10.72 15.67 -41.09
CA ARG A 418 -11.59 15.20 -40.01
C ARG A 418 -10.88 14.18 -39.14
N THR A 419 -10.49 14.59 -37.95
CA THR A 419 -9.97 13.73 -36.88
C THR A 419 -11.04 13.56 -35.80
N ILE A 420 -11.32 12.33 -35.41
CA ILE A 420 -12.22 12.00 -34.30
C ILE A 420 -11.38 11.55 -33.11
N THR A 421 -11.86 11.78 -31.89
CA THR A 421 -11.19 11.31 -30.67
C THR A 421 -12.21 10.77 -29.68
N SER A 422 -11.83 9.70 -28.98
CA SER A 422 -12.66 9.00 -28.00
C SER A 422 -11.78 8.41 -26.89
N TYR A 423 -12.33 8.19 -25.71
CA TYR A 423 -11.60 7.59 -24.59
C TYR A 423 -11.26 6.12 -24.85
N THR A 424 -10.07 5.71 -24.42
CA THR A 424 -9.60 4.31 -24.44
C THR A 424 -9.40 3.77 -23.01
N ASN A 425 -9.28 2.45 -22.87
CA ASN A 425 -9.21 1.78 -21.56
C ASN A 425 -7.97 0.87 -21.48
N VAL A 426 -6.83 1.46 -21.14
CA VAL A 426 -5.50 0.82 -21.20
C VAL A 426 -4.83 0.64 -19.82
N PHE A 427 -5.55 0.88 -18.73
CA PHE A 427 -5.01 0.74 -17.38
C PHE A 427 -5.34 -0.64 -16.81
N HIS A 428 -4.53 -1.66 -17.15
CA HIS A 428 -4.55 -2.99 -16.50
C HIS A 428 -3.30 -3.16 -15.64
N GLU A 429 -3.43 -3.80 -14.46
CA GLU A 429 -2.30 -4.04 -13.55
C GLU A 429 -1.41 -5.21 -14.02
N GLN A 430 -0.08 -5.07 -13.89
CA GLN A 430 0.87 -6.18 -14.04
C GLN A 430 1.07 -6.89 -12.69
N GLU A 431 0.94 -8.23 -12.66
CA GLU A 431 1.15 -9.02 -11.45
C GLU A 431 2.60 -8.94 -10.96
N SER A 432 2.79 -8.75 -9.64
CA SER A 432 4.12 -8.70 -9.03
C SER A 432 4.66 -10.10 -8.71
N SER A 433 5.97 -10.27 -8.81
CA SER A 433 6.65 -11.52 -8.44
C SER A 433 6.79 -11.66 -6.92
N PRO A 434 6.70 -12.88 -6.36
CA PRO A 434 6.82 -13.09 -4.92
C PRO A 434 8.24 -12.80 -4.40
N VAL A 435 8.32 -12.20 -3.21
CA VAL A 435 9.60 -12.03 -2.49
C VAL A 435 10.01 -13.36 -1.86
N LEU A 436 11.22 -13.84 -2.18
CA LEU A 436 11.82 -15.04 -1.60
C LEU A 436 12.82 -14.64 -0.49
N GLY A 437 12.56 -15.05 0.76
CA GLY A 437 13.45 -14.81 1.91
C GLY A 437 13.04 -13.64 2.81
N LEU A 438 14.02 -13.04 3.52
CA LEU A 438 13.85 -11.91 4.45
C LEU A 438 14.40 -10.62 3.83
N THR A 439 13.66 -9.51 3.91
CA THR A 439 14.06 -8.16 3.48
C THR A 439 14.98 -7.47 4.50
N GLN A 440 16.07 -8.12 4.89
CA GLN A 440 17.07 -7.55 5.81
C GLN A 440 18.32 -7.10 5.03
N GLY A 441 18.66 -5.81 5.10
CA GLY A 441 19.83 -5.22 4.45
C GLY A 441 19.48 -4.20 3.35
N LYS A 442 20.49 -3.71 2.62
CA LYS A 442 20.28 -2.88 1.42
C LYS A 442 19.75 -3.78 0.30
N VAL A 443 18.58 -3.47 -0.23
CA VAL A 443 18.06 -4.08 -1.46
C VAL A 443 18.86 -3.50 -2.62
N ASN A 444 19.73 -4.31 -3.22
CA ASN A 444 20.46 -3.94 -4.44
C ASN A 444 19.76 -4.60 -5.63
N GLN A 445 19.28 -3.80 -6.56
CA GLN A 445 18.83 -4.24 -7.88
C GLN A 445 20.03 -4.11 -8.82
N GLN A 446 20.38 -5.17 -9.55
CA GLN A 446 21.40 -5.14 -10.61
C GLN A 446 20.76 -4.77 -11.94
#